data_AF-A0A371YLM1-F1
#
_entry.id   AF-A0A371YLM1-F1
#
_cell.length_a   1.000
_cell.length_b   1.000
_cell.length_c   1.000
_cell.angle_alpha   90.00
_cell.angle_beta   90.00
_cell.angle_gamma   90.00
#
_symmetry.space_group_name_H-M   'P 1'
#
loop_
_entity.id
_entity.type
_entity.pdbx_description
1 polymer ?
#
loop_
_entity_poly.entity_id
_entity_poly.type
_entity_poly.pdbx_seq_one_letter_code
_entity_poly.pdbx_strand_id
1 'polypeptide(L)'
;MKVFIVSVMTICVLTACTSTELKQHNQTQKMLNAECRVNPDIQRNAIPQTPNNISLPAFGQGIIGWETGEEGAKQRLNTIQQQDVQKIQAQGVTLDMVQEWQAFYENEVQRNSCNPTAPYRAALMKKIAMLWSTTSQ
;
A
#
# COMPACT_ATOMS: atom_id res chain seq x y z
N MET A 1 -57.82 -41.11 -11.11
CA MET A 1 -57.05 -40.98 -12.36
C MET A 1 -55.85 -40.08 -12.09
N LYS A 2 -54.65 -40.57 -12.40
CA LYS A 2 -53.41 -39.80 -12.39
C LYS A 2 -53.06 -39.54 -13.85
N VAL A 3 -52.99 -38.29 -14.26
CA VAL A 3 -52.43 -37.91 -15.56
C VAL A 3 -51.33 -36.89 -15.31
N PHE A 4 -50.12 -37.31 -15.66
CA PHE A 4 -48.93 -36.48 -15.75
C PHE A 4 -49.04 -35.60 -17.00
N ILE A 5 -48.74 -34.31 -16.86
CA ILE A 5 -48.27 -33.50 -17.99
C ILE A 5 -46.96 -32.84 -17.57
N VAL A 6 -45.89 -33.41 -18.11
CA VAL A 6 -44.56 -32.80 -18.23
C VAL A 6 -44.66 -31.79 -19.37
N SER A 7 -44.27 -30.54 -19.14
CA SER A 7 -43.91 -29.64 -20.24
C SER A 7 -42.70 -28.80 -19.85
N VAL A 8 -41.78 -28.77 -20.80
CA VAL A 8 -40.36 -28.46 -20.68
C VAL A 8 -40.12 -27.01 -21.11
N MET A 9 -39.05 -26.42 -20.57
CA MET A 9 -38.33 -25.22 -21.06
C MET A 9 -39.07 -23.89 -21.03
N THR A 10 -38.54 -22.95 -20.23
CA THR A 10 -37.86 -21.76 -20.79
C THR A 10 -36.90 -21.22 -19.73
N ILE A 11 -35.60 -21.41 -19.97
CA ILE A 11 -34.50 -20.74 -19.29
C ILE A 11 -34.26 -19.44 -20.07
N CYS A 12 -34.35 -18.30 -19.40
CA CYS A 12 -33.69 -17.07 -19.82
C CYS A 12 -33.54 -16.14 -18.60
N VAL A 13 -32.64 -16.50 -17.68
CA VAL A 13 -32.19 -15.54 -16.66
C VAL A 13 -31.15 -14.66 -17.35
N LEU A 14 -31.59 -13.50 -17.81
CA LEU A 14 -30.71 -12.42 -18.25
C LEU A 14 -29.96 -11.89 -17.03
N THR A 15 -28.78 -12.46 -16.76
CA THR A 15 -27.81 -11.84 -15.85
C THR A 15 -27.20 -10.67 -16.60
N ALA A 16 -27.79 -9.49 -16.46
CA ALA A 16 -27.19 -8.25 -16.94
C ALA A 16 -25.82 -8.08 -16.24
N CYS A 17 -24.75 -8.14 -17.02
CA CYS A 17 -23.40 -7.80 -16.57
C CYS A 17 -23.41 -6.36 -16.02
N THR A 18 -23.29 -6.21 -14.70
CA THR A 18 -23.04 -4.93 -14.04
C THR A 18 -21.57 -4.55 -14.25
N SER A 19 -21.27 -3.89 -15.38
CA SER A 19 -19.94 -3.34 -15.68
C SER A 19 -19.93 -1.80 -15.64
N THR A 20 -20.64 -1.20 -14.68
CA THR A 20 -20.75 0.26 -14.55
C THR A 20 -19.81 0.89 -13.52
N GLU A 21 -19.11 0.11 -12.69
CA GLU A 21 -18.36 0.68 -11.55
C GLU A 21 -16.96 1.24 -11.88
N LEU A 22 -16.35 0.89 -13.03
CA LEU A 22 -14.99 1.30 -13.35
C LEU A 22 -14.86 2.76 -13.85
N LYS A 23 -15.93 3.37 -14.38
CA LYS A 23 -15.86 4.73 -14.93
C LYS A 23 -15.98 5.83 -13.87
N GLN A 24 -16.74 5.58 -12.81
CA GLN A 24 -17.00 6.57 -11.77
C GLN A 24 -15.78 6.78 -10.86
N HIS A 25 -15.01 5.73 -10.55
CA HIS A 25 -13.75 5.86 -9.80
C HIS A 25 -12.72 6.74 -10.54
N ASN A 26 -12.59 6.55 -11.86
CA ASN A 26 -11.65 7.30 -12.68
C ASN A 26 -12.00 8.80 -12.77
N GLN A 27 -13.29 9.17 -12.82
CA GLN A 27 -13.69 10.58 -12.85
C GLN A 27 -13.56 11.27 -11.49
N THR A 28 -13.90 10.60 -10.38
CA THR A 28 -13.70 11.15 -9.03
C THR A 28 -12.22 11.37 -8.71
N GLN A 29 -11.34 10.43 -9.09
CA GLN A 29 -9.90 10.60 -8.92
C GLN A 29 -9.32 11.73 -9.79
N LYS A 30 -9.85 11.93 -11.00
CA LYS A 30 -9.37 12.98 -11.91
C LYS A 30 -9.76 14.39 -11.44
N MET A 31 -10.90 14.55 -10.75
CA MET A 31 -11.33 15.84 -10.19
C MET A 31 -10.62 16.20 -8.88
N LEU A 32 -10.30 15.22 -8.01
CA LEU A 32 -9.44 15.44 -6.83
C LEU A 32 -8.02 15.93 -7.20
N ASN A 33 -7.54 15.60 -8.40
CA ASN A 33 -6.19 15.94 -8.86
C ASN A 33 -6.02 17.36 -9.43
N ALA A 34 -7.10 18.13 -9.65
CA ALA A 34 -7.01 19.46 -10.25
C ALA A 34 -6.37 20.53 -9.34
N GLU A 35 -6.36 20.28 -8.01
CA GLU A 35 -5.71 21.14 -7.01
C GLU A 35 -4.57 20.40 -6.27
N CYS A 36 -4.10 19.28 -6.81
CA CYS A 36 -2.99 18.54 -6.22
C CYS A 36 -1.70 19.36 -6.28
N ARG A 37 -1.33 19.98 -5.15
CA ARG A 37 -0.11 20.76 -5.02
C ARG A 37 0.63 20.35 -3.77
N VAL A 38 1.93 20.17 -3.93
CA VAL A 38 2.86 20.05 -2.82
C VAL A 38 2.78 21.34 -2.00
N ASN A 39 2.65 21.21 -0.68
CA ASN A 39 2.70 22.31 0.25
C ASN A 39 4.11 22.94 0.24
N PRO A 40 4.28 24.21 -0.20
CA PRO A 40 5.59 24.84 -0.29
C PRO A 40 6.18 25.21 1.08
N ASP A 41 5.36 25.31 2.13
CA ASP A 41 5.79 25.71 3.47
C ASP A 41 6.41 24.54 4.26
N ILE A 42 6.28 23.32 3.74
CA ILE A 42 6.84 22.11 4.36
C ILE A 42 8.04 21.68 3.52
N GLN A 43 9.23 21.86 4.08
CA GLN A 43 10.46 21.34 3.49
C GLN A 43 10.40 19.80 3.45
N ARG A 44 10.82 19.23 2.32
CA ARG A 44 10.99 17.79 2.17
C ARG A 44 12.16 17.34 3.02
N ASN A 45 11.94 16.32 3.86
CA ASN A 45 13.02 15.66 4.58
C ASN A 45 14.05 15.07 3.59
N ALA A 46 15.32 15.05 3.98
CA ALA A 46 16.36 14.38 3.20
C ALA A 46 15.98 12.91 3.00
N ILE A 47 16.30 12.37 1.82
CA ILE A 47 16.04 10.95 1.53
C ILE A 47 16.94 10.12 2.45
N PRO A 48 16.38 9.24 3.31
CA PRO A 48 17.18 8.41 4.19
C PRO A 48 18.06 7.43 3.42
N GLN A 49 19.09 6.92 4.08
CA GLN A 49 19.99 5.95 3.48
C GLN A 49 19.31 4.57 3.33
N THR A 50 19.83 3.77 2.41
CA THR A 50 19.47 2.36 2.24
C THR A 50 20.59 1.47 2.78
N PRO A 51 20.30 0.23 3.21
CA PRO A 51 21.35 -0.70 3.63
C PRO A 51 22.32 -0.97 2.48
N ASN A 52 23.62 -1.02 2.77
CA ASN A 52 24.67 -1.31 1.79
C ASN A 52 24.64 -0.41 0.54
N ASN A 53 24.06 0.79 0.65
CA ASN A 53 23.95 1.77 -0.44
C ASN A 53 23.24 1.23 -1.70
N ILE A 54 22.29 0.30 -1.53
CA ILE A 54 21.47 -0.21 -2.65
C ILE A 54 20.48 0.84 -3.17
N SER A 55 19.97 0.66 -4.39
CA SER A 55 18.96 1.59 -4.93
C SER A 55 17.65 1.55 -4.13
N LEU A 56 16.91 2.66 -4.11
CA LEU A 56 15.60 2.73 -3.44
C LEU A 56 14.59 1.69 -3.97
N PRO A 57 14.51 1.40 -5.29
CA PRO A 57 13.68 0.29 -5.76
C PRO A 57 14.10 -1.06 -5.19
N ALA A 58 15.41 -1.35 -5.13
CA ALA A 58 15.92 -2.60 -4.56
C ALA A 58 15.60 -2.71 -3.06
N PHE A 59 15.78 -1.63 -2.30
CA PHE A 59 15.38 -1.57 -0.89
C PHE A 59 13.87 -1.79 -0.73
N GLY A 60 13.08 -1.03 -1.48
CA GLY A 60 11.63 -0.99 -1.32
C GLY A 60 10.91 -2.27 -1.76
N GLN A 61 11.24 -2.78 -2.94
CA GLN A 61 10.61 -3.99 -3.50
C GLN A 61 11.29 -5.26 -2.99
N GLY A 62 12.63 -5.25 -2.89
CA GLY A 62 13.40 -6.43 -2.51
C GLY A 62 13.44 -6.70 -1.02
N ILE A 63 13.70 -5.68 -0.20
CA ILE A 63 13.89 -5.84 1.25
C ILE A 63 12.58 -5.62 2.00
N ILE A 64 11.95 -4.45 1.83
CA ILE A 64 10.73 -4.10 2.55
C ILE A 64 9.51 -4.83 1.98
N GLY A 65 9.44 -4.99 0.66
CA GLY A 65 8.33 -5.64 -0.05
C GLY A 65 7.10 -4.76 -0.20
N TRP A 66 7.25 -3.42 -0.25
CA TRP A 66 6.12 -2.48 -0.41
C TRP A 66 5.75 -2.19 -1.87
N GLU A 67 6.36 -2.91 -2.82
CA GLU A 67 6.23 -2.73 -4.27
C GLU A 67 6.44 -1.27 -4.75
N THR A 68 5.84 -0.88 -5.87
CA THR A 68 6.04 0.45 -6.45
C THR A 68 5.03 1.48 -5.94
N GLY A 69 3.81 1.08 -5.61
CA GLY A 69 2.69 2.00 -5.35
C GLY A 69 1.82 1.65 -4.14
N GLU A 70 0.69 2.35 -4.03
CA GLU A 70 -0.25 2.31 -2.91
C GLU A 70 -0.66 0.89 -2.52
N GLU A 71 -1.17 0.11 -3.49
CA GLU A 71 -1.72 -1.22 -3.22
C GLU A 71 -0.69 -2.18 -2.63
N GLY A 72 0.54 -2.16 -3.16
CA GLY A 72 1.60 -3.01 -2.61
C GLY A 72 2.05 -2.58 -1.21
N ALA A 73 2.14 -1.28 -0.95
CA ALA A 73 2.44 -0.77 0.38
C ALA A 73 1.33 -1.15 1.39
N LYS A 74 0.07 -1.05 0.99
CA LYS A 74 -1.10 -1.44 1.78
C LYS A 74 -1.14 -2.94 2.04
N GLN A 75 -0.95 -3.76 1.01
CA GLN A 75 -0.88 -5.21 1.15
C GLN A 75 0.25 -5.61 2.12
N ARG A 76 1.44 -5.01 1.95
CA ARG A 76 2.57 -5.30 2.83
C ARG A 76 2.30 -4.88 4.26
N LEU A 77 1.73 -3.70 4.49
CA LEU A 77 1.30 -3.23 5.82
C LEU A 77 0.37 -4.24 6.50
N ASN A 78 -0.61 -4.78 5.77
CA ASN A 78 -1.57 -5.72 6.32
C ASN A 78 -0.94 -7.08 6.64
N THR A 79 0.06 -7.52 5.87
CA THR A 79 0.59 -8.89 5.91
C THR A 79 1.91 -9.05 6.65
N ILE A 80 2.65 -7.96 6.87
CA ILE A 80 3.96 -8.02 7.54
C ILE A 80 3.83 -8.51 8.98
N GLN A 81 4.74 -9.42 9.35
CA GLN A 81 4.78 -10.14 10.62
C GLN A 81 6.20 -10.13 11.21
N GLN A 82 6.34 -10.63 12.43
CA GLN A 82 7.62 -10.68 13.16
C GLN A 82 8.74 -11.35 12.36
N GLN A 83 8.43 -12.49 11.73
CA GLN A 83 9.36 -13.25 10.89
C GLN A 83 9.87 -12.47 9.67
N ASP A 84 9.07 -11.53 9.14
CA ASP A 84 9.53 -10.64 8.07
C ASP A 84 10.55 -9.64 8.59
N VAL A 85 10.34 -9.10 9.79
CA VAL A 85 11.26 -8.13 10.40
C VAL A 85 12.63 -8.74 10.66
N GLN A 86 12.68 -10.01 11.06
CA GLN A 86 13.96 -10.75 11.18
C GLN A 86 14.68 -10.87 9.83
N LYS A 87 13.94 -11.11 8.74
CA LYS A 87 14.53 -11.16 7.37
C LYS A 87 14.99 -9.78 6.90
N ILE A 88 14.29 -8.71 7.28
CA ILE A 88 14.68 -7.33 7.00
C ILE A 88 15.98 -6.98 7.75
N GLN A 89 16.07 -7.35 9.04
CA GLN A 89 17.28 -7.21 9.85
C GLN A 89 18.48 -7.95 9.25
N ALA A 90 18.28 -9.21 8.86
CA ALA A 90 19.33 -10.04 8.27
C ALA A 90 19.90 -9.46 6.96
N GLN A 91 19.18 -8.55 6.30
CA GLN A 91 19.63 -7.83 5.10
C GLN A 91 20.33 -6.50 5.39
N GLY A 92 20.67 -6.24 6.66
CA GLY A 92 21.46 -5.08 7.08
C GLY A 92 20.63 -3.83 7.38
N VAL A 93 19.31 -3.93 7.47
CA VAL A 93 18.44 -2.82 7.90
C VAL A 93 18.47 -2.71 9.42
N THR A 94 18.65 -1.48 9.93
CA THR A 94 18.61 -1.17 11.37
C THR A 94 17.27 -0.52 11.77
N LEU A 95 16.98 -0.50 13.07
CA LEU A 95 15.81 0.22 13.59
C LEU A 95 15.87 1.71 13.25
N ASP A 96 17.05 2.33 13.37
CA ASP A 96 17.26 3.75 13.05
C ASP A 96 16.90 4.03 11.58
N MET A 97 17.32 3.19 10.64
CA MET A 97 16.93 3.32 9.23
C MET A 97 15.41 3.25 9.06
N VAL A 98 14.73 2.31 9.72
CA VAL A 98 13.26 2.20 9.65
C VAL A 98 12.60 3.47 10.17
N GLN A 99 13.09 4.04 11.28
CA GLN A 99 12.55 5.26 11.87
C GLN A 99 12.82 6.50 11.00
N GLU A 100 13.99 6.60 10.37
CA GLU A 100 14.27 7.66 9.40
C GLU A 100 13.33 7.57 8.19
N TRP A 101 13.10 6.37 7.65
CA TRP A 101 12.15 6.15 6.56
C TRP A 101 10.70 6.41 6.99
N GLN A 102 10.32 6.08 8.24
CA GLN A 102 9.03 6.46 8.80
C GLN A 102 8.85 7.99 8.79
N ALA A 103 9.79 8.73 9.39
CA ALA A 103 9.75 10.18 9.48
C ALA A 103 9.73 10.85 8.10
N PHE A 104 10.48 10.30 7.14
CA PHE A 104 10.46 10.77 5.75
C PHE A 104 9.05 10.66 5.14
N TYR A 105 8.39 9.51 5.24
CA TYR A 105 7.06 9.35 4.66
C TYR A 105 5.97 10.10 5.43
N GLU A 106 6.07 10.22 6.76
CA GLU A 106 5.16 11.07 7.55
C GLU A 106 5.25 12.54 7.12
N ASN A 107 6.46 13.05 6.86
CA ASN A 107 6.66 14.37 6.27
C ASN A 107 6.01 14.47 4.88
N GLU A 108 6.19 13.46 4.01
CA GLU A 108 5.56 13.45 2.68
C GLU A 108 4.04 13.39 2.73
N VAL A 109 3.42 12.79 3.76
CA VAL A 109 1.96 12.84 3.95
C VAL A 109 1.48 14.27 4.18
N GLN A 110 2.19 15.03 5.02
CA GLN A 110 1.84 16.43 5.31
C GLN A 110 2.16 17.35 4.14
N ARG A 111 3.31 17.12 3.49
CA ARG A 111 3.83 17.94 2.40
C ARG A 111 3.09 17.70 1.09
N ASN A 112 2.65 16.47 0.81
CA ASN A 112 2.04 16.09 -0.46
C ASN A 112 0.81 15.22 -0.21
N SER A 113 -0.32 15.87 0.08
CA SER A 113 -1.60 15.22 0.38
C SER A 113 -2.15 14.34 -0.74
N CYS A 114 -1.69 14.53 -1.98
CA CYS A 114 -2.07 13.72 -3.13
C CYS A 114 -1.01 12.67 -3.51
N ASN A 115 -0.04 12.38 -2.64
CA ASN A 115 0.71 11.14 -2.71
C ASN A 115 -0.07 10.02 -2.00
N PRO A 116 -0.82 9.15 -2.72
CA PRO A 116 -1.64 8.14 -2.07
C PRO A 116 -0.79 7.03 -1.42
N THR A 117 0.49 6.92 -1.79
CA THR A 117 1.38 5.85 -1.31
C THR A 117 2.05 6.21 0.02
N ALA A 118 2.33 7.49 0.27
CA ALA A 118 3.05 7.94 1.47
C ALA A 118 2.39 7.50 2.80
N PRO A 119 1.06 7.60 2.99
CA PRO A 119 0.43 7.15 4.23
C PRO A 119 0.67 5.68 4.55
N TYR A 120 0.59 4.79 3.55
CA TYR A 120 0.81 3.36 3.75
C TYR A 120 2.27 3.01 3.99
N ARG A 121 3.21 3.69 3.32
CA ARG A 121 4.65 3.50 3.59
C ARG A 121 5.04 3.99 4.98
N ALA A 122 4.50 5.13 5.43
CA ALA A 122 4.68 5.63 6.79
C ALA A 122 4.15 4.62 7.83
N ALA A 123 2.90 4.17 7.67
CA ALA A 123 2.29 3.19 8.55
C ALA A 123 3.04 1.84 8.55
N LEU A 124 3.54 1.41 7.39
CA LEU A 124 4.33 0.19 7.26
C LEU A 124 5.65 0.30 8.03
N MET A 125 6.39 1.40 7.87
CA MET A 125 7.62 1.62 8.63
C MET A 125 7.36 1.65 10.14
N LYS A 126 6.28 2.32 10.57
CA LYS A 126 5.85 2.32 11.97
C LYS A 126 5.56 0.90 12.50
N LYS A 127 4.82 0.08 11.73
CA LYS A 127 4.52 -1.30 12.10
C LYS A 127 5.80 -2.16 12.19
N ILE A 128 6.74 -1.97 11.27
CA ILE A 128 8.06 -2.63 11.31
C ILE A 128 8.81 -2.25 12.58
N ALA A 129 8.87 -0.96 12.93
CA ALA A 129 9.51 -0.49 14.16
C ALA A 129 8.85 -1.08 15.42
N MET A 130 7.52 -1.16 15.46
CA MET A 130 6.79 -1.79 16.57
C MET A 130 7.15 -3.26 16.76
N LEU A 131 7.15 -4.03 15.66
CA LEU A 131 7.55 -5.43 15.66
C LEU A 131 9.05 -5.60 16.02
N TRP A 132 9.89 -4.62 15.71
CA TRP A 132 11.30 -4.63 16.08
C TRP A 132 11.51 -4.72 17.59
N SER A 133 10.81 -3.87 18.35
CA SER A 133 10.92 -3.79 19.81
C SER A 133 10.47 -5.07 20.52
N THR A 134 9.63 -5.90 19.90
CA THR A 134 9.22 -7.20 20.43
C THR A 134 10.34 -8.26 20.35
N THR A 135 11.42 -8.02 19.60
CA THR A 135 12.56 -8.96 19.46
C THR A 135 13.64 -8.75 20.53
N SER A 136 13.61 -7.62 21.24
CA SER A 136 14.66 -7.23 22.21
C SER A 136 14.33 -7.61 23.67
N GLN A 137 13.27 -8.40 23.88
CA GLN A 137 12.91 -9.05 25.15
C GLN A 137 13.11 -10.56 25.02
#